data_AF-A0A6J6C6W6-F1
#
_entry.id   AF-A0A6J6C6W6-F1
#
_cell.length_a   1.000
_cell.length_b   1.000
_cell.length_c   1.000
_cell.angle_alpha   90.00
_cell.angle_beta   90.00
_cell.angle_gamma   90.00
#
_symmetry.space_group_name_H-M   'P 1'
#
loop_
_entity.id
_entity.type
_entity.pdbx_description
1 polymer ?
#
loop_
_entity_poly.entity_id
_entity_poly.type
_entity_poly.pdbx_seq_one_letter_code
_entity_poly.pdbx_strand_id
1 'polypeptide(L)'
;MKLERFTRGLAVIALGIGATSVNVPTAHASLSIPKGAFQACSVAPGDYCIESVSLTPVGGKAIALSWVATGGAGATAGNTNNVAAGKELPGRWSAPDAFATENYDGLYLEAQNANEFVPWIVIDAKPTYSPGNRVSLAALPTSATTSVNLNSEVAITLKMRISDFQVGVTFGVVTDATVNVTTADGKNVFEFSGYPVKVPTAKSSKDCTGDKGVASTVVTQFQSVIVPSNDPMGFTIPGSAGKIYVGSNGICKLSTPVWNADKKAFSYKASAPRLAPDGTTVNTGFYYASISYADAIALWNLTRPEDAATALVVSVRTGAGGSTAATANVSAKNGKIVIQVSGFEFPDPMLDISLNPAYNDLGKPSADSNMTVAASEQQMSTPKKSTAATSKGSVAKVKTTTISCVKGKTTKKVTAAKPVCPAGFKKI
;
A
#
# COMPACT_ATOMS: atom_id res chain seq x y z
N MET A 1 -27.13 -14.31 5.64
CA MET A 1 -26.77 -13.16 4.80
C MET A 1 -26.75 -13.61 3.35
N LYS A 2 -27.78 -13.25 2.56
CA LYS A 2 -27.81 -13.54 1.12
C LYS A 2 -26.77 -12.63 0.47
N LEU A 3 -25.61 -13.21 0.18
CA LEU A 3 -24.54 -12.58 -0.58
C LEU A 3 -25.12 -12.31 -1.97
N GLU A 4 -25.51 -11.07 -2.24
CA GLU A 4 -25.91 -10.68 -3.59
C GLU A 4 -24.80 -11.09 -4.55
N ARG A 5 -25.23 -11.61 -5.70
CA ARG A 5 -24.36 -12.25 -6.70
C ARG A 5 -23.20 -11.31 -7.00
N PHE A 6 -21.99 -11.70 -6.57
CA PHE A 6 -20.73 -11.10 -6.97
C PHE A 6 -20.79 -10.83 -8.47
N THR A 7 -20.96 -9.57 -8.86
CA THR A 7 -20.77 -9.12 -10.23
C THR A 7 -19.32 -9.39 -10.57
N ARG A 8 -19.09 -10.54 -11.22
CA ARG A 8 -17.84 -10.92 -11.87
C ARG A 8 -17.33 -9.69 -12.59
N GLY A 9 -16.20 -9.12 -12.20
CA GLY A 9 -15.70 -7.89 -12.83
C GLY A 9 -14.57 -7.21 -12.08
N LEU A 10 -14.83 -6.76 -10.86
CA LEU A 10 -13.83 -6.16 -9.99
C LEU A 10 -13.71 -6.94 -8.69
N ALA A 11 -12.48 -7.08 -8.20
CA ALA A 11 -12.25 -7.58 -6.87
C ALA A 11 -12.74 -6.51 -5.89
N VAL A 12 -13.86 -6.75 -5.22
CA VAL A 12 -14.37 -5.82 -4.20
C VAL A 12 -13.65 -6.14 -2.90
N ILE A 13 -13.05 -5.12 -2.26
CA ILE A 13 -12.58 -5.22 -0.88
C ILE A 13 -13.79 -5.62 -0.01
N ALA A 14 -13.79 -6.86 0.46
CA ALA A 14 -14.87 -7.38 1.29
C ALA A 14 -14.74 -6.79 2.69
N LEU A 15 -15.75 -6.03 3.11
CA LEU A 15 -15.77 -5.36 4.41
C LEU A 15 -16.13 -6.38 5.50
N GLY A 16 -15.12 -6.83 6.24
CA GLY A 16 -15.28 -7.63 7.44
C GLY A 16 -15.25 -6.73 8.67
N ILE A 17 -16.34 -6.65 9.42
CA ILE A 17 -16.40 -5.92 10.70
C ILE A 17 -15.63 -6.74 11.74
N GLY A 18 -14.41 -6.31 12.07
CA GLY A 18 -13.70 -6.82 13.25
C GLY A 18 -14.23 -6.11 14.49
N ALA A 19 -14.88 -6.84 15.39
CA ALA A 19 -15.40 -6.27 16.63
C ALA A 19 -14.24 -5.77 17.52
N THR A 20 -14.19 -4.46 17.76
CA THR A 20 -13.40 -3.85 18.83
C THR A 20 -14.34 -3.47 19.97
N SER A 21 -14.00 -3.91 21.18
CA SER A 21 -14.61 -3.49 22.46
C SER A 21 -13.58 -2.60 23.19
N VAL A 22 -13.84 -1.60 24.03
CA VAL A 22 -15.00 -1.17 24.84
C VAL A 22 -14.87 0.36 25.11
N ASN A 23 -15.99 0.99 25.49
CA ASN A 23 -16.25 2.32 26.10
C ASN A 23 -16.87 3.41 25.21
N VAL A 24 -18.18 3.59 25.38
CA VAL A 24 -19.08 4.63 24.81
C VAL A 24 -19.59 5.48 25.99
N PRO A 25 -19.57 6.84 25.90
CA PRO A 25 -20.69 7.64 25.38
C PRO A 25 -20.18 8.71 24.39
N THR A 26 -20.92 9.17 23.38
CA THR A 26 -22.22 9.87 23.36
C THR A 26 -22.86 9.77 21.97
N ALA A 27 -24.13 10.14 21.84
CA ALA A 27 -24.82 10.28 20.56
C ALA A 27 -24.05 11.20 19.60
N HIS A 28 -23.21 10.62 18.74
CA HIS A 28 -22.71 11.32 17.56
C HIS A 28 -23.89 11.44 16.59
N ALA A 29 -24.10 12.62 16.00
CA ALA A 29 -24.87 12.71 14.78
C ALA A 29 -24.27 11.68 13.81
N SER A 30 -25.10 10.79 13.26
CA SER A 30 -24.63 9.77 12.33
C SER A 30 -23.90 10.47 11.19
N LEU A 31 -22.60 10.19 11.02
CA LEU A 31 -21.81 10.71 9.92
C LEU A 31 -22.55 10.41 8.61
N SER A 32 -22.92 11.45 7.87
CA SER A 32 -23.77 11.32 6.69
C SER A 32 -22.96 11.60 5.44
N ILE A 33 -22.66 10.54 4.68
CA ILE A 33 -22.00 10.66 3.38
C ILE A 33 -22.99 10.50 2.23
N PRO A 34 -22.73 11.10 1.06
CA PRO A 34 -23.59 10.97 -0.11
C PRO A 34 -23.88 9.50 -0.46
N LYS A 35 -25.14 9.21 -0.82
CA LYS A 35 -25.55 7.87 -1.28
C LYS A 35 -25.04 7.52 -2.68
N GLY A 36 -24.75 8.52 -3.51
CA GLY A 36 -24.20 8.35 -4.85
C GLY A 36 -22.71 8.60 -4.90
N ALA A 37 -22.09 8.25 -6.03
CA ALA A 37 -20.69 8.56 -6.28
C ALA A 37 -20.45 10.08 -6.28
N PHE A 38 -19.36 10.48 -5.63
CA PHE A 38 -18.91 11.86 -5.57
C PHE A 38 -18.62 12.34 -6.99
N GLN A 39 -19.12 13.52 -7.31
CA GLN A 39 -18.88 14.15 -8.60
C GLN A 39 -17.58 14.94 -8.56
N ALA A 40 -17.05 15.29 -9.73
CA ALA A 40 -16.03 16.32 -9.81
C ALA A 40 -16.59 17.64 -9.24
N CYS A 41 -15.79 18.36 -8.46
CA CYS A 41 -16.23 19.64 -7.88
C CYS A 41 -16.55 20.70 -8.95
N SER A 42 -16.01 20.54 -10.17
CA SER A 42 -16.35 21.38 -11.33
C SER A 42 -17.75 21.11 -11.90
N VAL A 43 -18.35 19.96 -11.59
CA VAL A 43 -19.70 19.55 -12.04
C VAL A 43 -20.73 19.85 -10.96
N ALA A 44 -20.47 19.35 -9.75
CA ALA A 44 -21.32 19.56 -8.60
C ALA A 44 -20.44 19.96 -7.41
N PRO A 45 -20.17 21.27 -7.24
CA PRO A 45 -19.43 21.74 -6.09
C PRO A 45 -20.24 21.44 -4.83
N GLY A 46 -19.62 20.79 -3.85
CA GLY A 46 -20.28 20.40 -2.62
C GLY A 46 -19.29 20.05 -1.53
N ASP A 47 -19.86 19.57 -0.43
CA ASP A 47 -19.11 19.17 0.77
C ASP A 47 -18.34 17.86 0.55
N TYR A 48 -18.83 17.04 -0.37
CA TYR A 48 -18.21 15.81 -0.85
C TYR A 48 -18.09 15.85 -2.38
N CYS A 49 -16.88 16.05 -2.88
CA CYS A 49 -16.60 16.08 -4.31
C CYS A 49 -15.10 15.86 -4.57
N ILE A 50 -14.76 15.42 -5.77
CA ILE A 50 -13.37 15.22 -6.21
C ILE A 50 -12.85 16.55 -6.77
N GLU A 51 -11.88 17.15 -6.09
CA GLU A 51 -11.29 18.45 -6.48
C GLU A 51 -10.36 18.32 -7.66
N SER A 52 -9.47 17.32 -7.63
CA SER A 52 -8.47 17.13 -8.66
C SER A 52 -8.01 15.69 -8.74
N VAL A 53 -7.53 15.33 -9.93
CA VAL A 53 -6.84 14.07 -10.21
C VAL A 53 -5.59 14.40 -11.01
N SER A 54 -4.47 13.74 -10.71
CA SER A 54 -3.24 13.86 -11.49
C SER A 54 -2.52 12.53 -11.61
N LEU A 55 -1.74 12.42 -12.69
CA LEU A 55 -0.86 11.28 -12.96
C LEU A 55 0.59 11.71 -12.83
N THR A 56 1.40 10.92 -12.14
CA THR A 56 2.84 11.17 -12.03
C THR A 56 3.61 9.95 -12.50
N PRO A 57 4.11 9.94 -13.75
CA PRO A 57 5.02 8.89 -14.21
C PRO A 57 6.29 8.84 -13.34
N VAL A 58 6.89 7.66 -13.18
CA VAL A 58 8.16 7.51 -12.45
C VAL A 58 9.22 8.46 -13.03
N GLY A 59 9.80 9.32 -12.17
CA GLY A 59 10.79 10.32 -12.57
C GLY A 59 10.24 11.50 -13.39
N GLY A 60 8.94 11.51 -13.67
CA GLY A 60 8.24 12.56 -14.40
C GLY A 60 7.65 13.64 -13.50
N LYS A 61 7.04 14.65 -14.13
CA LYS A 61 6.23 15.67 -13.46
C LYS A 61 4.78 15.20 -13.38
N ALA A 62 4.07 15.69 -12.37
CA ALA A 62 2.63 15.49 -12.27
C ALA A 62 1.90 16.14 -13.46
N ILE A 63 1.00 15.38 -14.08
CA ILE A 63 0.11 15.78 -15.17
C ILE A 63 -1.28 15.94 -14.56
N ALA A 64 -1.78 17.17 -14.50
CA ALA A 64 -3.13 17.45 -14.03
C ALA A 64 -4.17 16.96 -15.04
N LEU A 65 -5.17 16.21 -14.57
CA LEU A 65 -6.30 15.78 -15.38
C LEU A 65 -7.49 16.73 -15.20
N SER A 66 -8.31 16.83 -16.24
CA SER A 66 -9.57 17.57 -16.23
C SER A 66 -10.75 16.60 -16.37
N TRP A 67 -11.87 16.94 -15.74
CA TRP A 67 -13.10 16.18 -15.91
C TRP A 67 -13.70 16.41 -17.30
N VAL A 68 -14.04 15.32 -18.00
CA VAL A 68 -14.73 15.29 -19.29
C VAL A 68 -15.98 14.43 -19.14
N ALA A 69 -17.16 15.04 -19.24
CA ALA A 69 -18.43 14.33 -19.21
C ALA A 69 -18.62 13.44 -20.45
N THR A 70 -19.44 12.39 -20.32
CA THR A 70 -19.86 11.59 -21.47
C THR A 70 -20.56 12.46 -22.52
N GLY A 71 -20.27 12.23 -23.81
CA GLY A 71 -20.65 13.10 -24.93
C GLY A 71 -19.65 14.24 -25.20
N GLY A 72 -18.76 14.56 -24.26
CA GLY A 72 -17.68 15.51 -24.45
C GLY A 72 -16.53 14.94 -25.29
N ALA A 73 -15.97 15.77 -26.17
CA ALA A 73 -14.70 15.46 -26.82
C ALA A 73 -13.57 15.44 -25.77
N GLY A 74 -12.63 14.52 -25.91
CA GLY A 74 -11.48 14.43 -25.03
C GLY A 74 -10.40 13.54 -25.64
N ALA A 75 -9.37 13.20 -24.85
CA ALA A 75 -8.31 12.32 -25.31
C ALA A 75 -8.87 10.96 -25.73
N THR A 76 -8.19 10.35 -26.70
CA THR A 76 -8.44 9.00 -27.20
C THR A 76 -7.35 8.06 -26.69
N ALA A 77 -7.68 6.77 -26.59
CA ALA A 77 -6.71 5.77 -26.14
C ALA A 77 -5.55 5.70 -27.12
N GLY A 78 -4.32 5.64 -26.61
CA GLY A 78 -3.11 5.57 -27.40
C GLY A 78 -3.00 4.30 -28.24
N ASN A 79 -3.63 3.23 -27.78
CA ASN A 79 -3.82 2.01 -28.54
C ASN A 79 -5.21 1.39 -28.27
N THR A 80 -5.72 0.60 -29.20
CA THR A 80 -7.03 -0.07 -29.07
C THR A 80 -6.88 -1.59 -28.96
N ASN A 81 -5.70 -2.07 -28.55
CA ASN A 81 -5.42 -3.49 -28.46
C ASN A 81 -5.96 -4.07 -27.16
N ASN A 82 -6.62 -5.22 -27.25
CA ASN A 82 -7.12 -5.96 -26.09
C ASN A 82 -8.00 -5.12 -25.14
N VAL A 83 -8.80 -4.21 -25.70
CA VAL A 83 -9.78 -3.40 -24.97
C VAL A 83 -11.14 -3.45 -25.67
N ALA A 84 -12.21 -3.46 -24.88
CA ALA A 84 -13.59 -3.35 -25.32
C ALA A 84 -14.36 -2.36 -24.43
N ALA A 85 -15.46 -1.82 -24.95
CA ALA A 85 -16.36 -0.98 -24.17
C ALA A 85 -17.16 -1.84 -23.17
N GLY A 86 -16.95 -1.61 -21.88
CA GLY A 86 -17.73 -2.19 -20.80
C GLY A 86 -18.94 -1.32 -20.40
N LYS A 87 -19.25 -1.33 -19.11
CA LYS A 87 -20.32 -0.50 -18.52
C LYS A 87 -20.12 0.98 -18.84
N GLU A 88 -21.18 1.68 -19.22
CA GLU A 88 -21.17 3.13 -19.42
C GLU A 88 -20.88 3.89 -18.12
N LEU A 89 -20.14 5.00 -18.24
CA LEU A 89 -19.71 5.85 -17.14
C LEU A 89 -20.14 7.31 -17.41
N PRO A 90 -20.37 8.12 -16.36
CA PRO A 90 -20.86 9.49 -16.52
C PRO A 90 -19.80 10.44 -17.12
N GLY A 91 -18.53 10.07 -17.06
CA GLY A 91 -17.42 10.85 -17.56
C GLY A 91 -16.08 10.24 -17.14
N ARG A 92 -15.01 10.98 -17.39
CA ARG A 92 -13.63 10.57 -17.10
C ARG A 92 -12.78 11.77 -16.72
N TRP A 93 -11.77 11.54 -15.89
CA TRP A 93 -10.63 12.42 -15.75
C TRP A 93 -9.63 12.11 -16.86
N SER A 94 -9.29 13.11 -17.67
CA SER A 94 -8.40 12.95 -18.81
C SER A 94 -7.60 14.23 -19.10
N ALA A 95 -6.53 14.09 -19.87
CA ALA A 95 -5.72 15.18 -20.39
C ALA A 95 -5.08 14.76 -21.73
N PRO A 96 -4.73 15.72 -22.61
CA PRO A 96 -3.98 15.41 -23.83
C PRO A 96 -2.72 14.61 -23.51
N ASP A 97 -2.45 13.59 -24.32
CA ASP A 97 -1.28 12.71 -24.28
C ASP A 97 -1.01 11.94 -22.98
N ALA A 98 -1.78 12.17 -21.91
CA ALA A 98 -1.60 11.52 -20.60
C ALA A 98 -1.77 10.00 -20.65
N PHE A 99 -2.44 9.49 -21.69
CA PHE A 99 -2.73 8.07 -21.90
C PHE A 99 -2.27 7.58 -23.30
N ALA A 100 -1.34 8.29 -23.94
CA ALA A 100 -0.91 8.01 -25.32
C ALA A 100 -0.22 6.64 -25.50
N THR A 101 0.21 5.98 -24.43
CA THR A 101 0.78 4.62 -24.44
C THR A 101 -0.20 3.57 -23.96
N GLU A 102 -1.37 3.98 -23.50
CA GLU A 102 -2.32 3.13 -22.78
C GLU A 102 -3.42 2.63 -23.71
N ASN A 103 -4.05 1.52 -23.31
CA ASN A 103 -5.25 1.00 -23.98
C ASN A 103 -6.56 1.54 -23.38
N TYR A 104 -6.48 2.66 -22.68
CA TYR A 104 -7.56 3.43 -22.08
C TYR A 104 -7.26 4.93 -22.26
N ASP A 105 -8.27 5.79 -22.07
CA ASP A 105 -8.21 7.22 -22.43
C ASP A 105 -8.52 8.19 -21.29
N GLY A 106 -8.60 7.65 -20.09
CA GLY A 106 -8.94 8.39 -18.89
C GLY A 106 -9.14 7.46 -17.71
N LEU A 107 -9.44 8.07 -16.57
CA LEU A 107 -9.80 7.37 -15.35
C LEU A 107 -11.15 7.90 -14.86
N TYR A 108 -12.08 7.00 -14.56
CA TYR A 108 -13.22 7.31 -13.71
C TYR A 108 -12.86 6.97 -12.27
N LEU A 109 -12.82 7.99 -11.41
CA LEU A 109 -12.53 7.83 -9.99
C LEU A 109 -13.87 7.67 -9.26
N GLU A 110 -14.20 6.45 -8.90
CA GLU A 110 -15.40 6.15 -8.12
C GLU A 110 -15.07 6.34 -6.64
N ALA A 111 -15.42 7.50 -6.09
CA ALA A 111 -15.45 7.74 -4.65
C ALA A 111 -16.91 7.70 -4.17
N GLN A 112 -17.27 6.76 -3.29
CA GLN A 112 -18.66 6.62 -2.83
C GLN A 112 -18.76 5.93 -1.48
N ASN A 113 -19.96 5.96 -0.89
CA ASN A 113 -20.24 5.16 0.29
C ASN A 113 -19.99 3.66 0.02
N ALA A 114 -19.23 3.03 0.91
CA ALA A 114 -18.82 1.65 0.82
C ALA A 114 -20.01 0.68 0.85
N ASN A 115 -21.02 0.94 1.69
CA ASN A 115 -22.31 0.27 1.71
C ASN A 115 -23.31 1.02 2.60
N GLU A 116 -24.55 0.56 2.68
CA GLU A 116 -25.61 1.21 3.47
C GLU A 116 -25.47 1.09 5.00
N PHE A 117 -24.59 0.21 5.50
CA PHE A 117 -24.45 -0.10 6.93
C PHE A 117 -23.36 0.70 7.63
N VAL A 118 -22.37 1.22 6.89
CA VAL A 118 -21.26 2.00 7.45
C VAL A 118 -20.98 3.22 6.58
N PRO A 119 -20.68 4.40 7.15
CA PRO A 119 -20.38 5.60 6.39
C PRO A 119 -18.89 5.63 5.96
N TRP A 120 -18.38 4.53 5.40
CA TRP A 120 -17.00 4.45 4.92
C TRP A 120 -16.93 4.86 3.45
N ILE A 121 -15.80 5.38 2.99
CA ILE A 121 -15.65 5.82 1.59
C ILE A 121 -14.78 4.82 0.83
N VAL A 122 -15.30 4.20 -0.22
CA VAL A 122 -14.50 3.42 -1.17
C VAL A 122 -14.02 4.37 -2.26
N ILE A 123 -12.76 4.20 -2.66
CA ILE A 123 -12.14 4.80 -3.84
C ILE A 123 -11.75 3.67 -4.78
N ASP A 124 -12.11 3.79 -6.05
CA ASP A 124 -11.68 2.89 -7.11
C ASP A 124 -11.35 3.67 -8.39
N ALA A 125 -10.14 3.49 -8.93
CA ALA A 125 -9.74 4.10 -10.20
C ALA A 125 -10.01 3.13 -11.35
N LYS A 126 -11.01 3.45 -12.18
CA LYS A 126 -11.42 2.61 -13.30
C LYS A 126 -10.90 3.20 -14.61
N PRO A 127 -10.12 2.47 -15.42
CA PRO A 127 -9.71 2.95 -16.74
C PRO A 127 -10.92 3.09 -17.66
N THR A 128 -10.94 4.12 -18.50
CA THR A 128 -12.06 4.41 -19.42
C THR A 128 -11.71 4.16 -20.88
N TYR A 129 -12.70 3.77 -21.67
CA TYR A 129 -12.60 3.61 -23.11
C TYR A 129 -13.77 4.34 -23.77
N SER A 130 -13.45 5.33 -24.60
CA SER A 130 -14.40 6.37 -25.03
C SER A 130 -14.47 6.58 -26.56
N PRO A 131 -14.56 5.52 -27.39
CA PRO A 131 -14.72 5.69 -28.84
C PRO A 131 -16.03 6.43 -29.15
N GLY A 132 -15.97 7.47 -29.99
CA GLY A 132 -17.16 8.24 -30.37
C GLY A 132 -17.79 9.06 -29.22
N ASN A 133 -16.98 9.53 -28.27
CA ASN A 133 -17.33 10.40 -27.13
C ASN A 133 -18.23 9.77 -26.05
N ARG A 134 -18.72 8.54 -26.23
CA ARG A 134 -19.39 7.80 -25.15
C ARG A 134 -18.34 7.22 -24.22
N VAL A 135 -18.36 7.57 -22.93
CA VAL A 135 -17.41 7.04 -21.94
C VAL A 135 -17.90 5.71 -21.37
N SER A 136 -17.09 4.65 -21.49
CA SER A 136 -17.33 3.35 -20.88
C SER A 136 -16.13 2.90 -20.05
N LEU A 137 -16.31 1.90 -19.20
CA LEU A 137 -15.21 1.14 -18.61
C LEU A 137 -14.34 0.54 -19.73
N ALA A 138 -13.03 0.75 -19.68
CA ALA A 138 -12.08 0.02 -20.52
C ALA A 138 -11.99 -1.42 -20.01
N ALA A 139 -12.68 -2.33 -20.68
CA ALA A 139 -12.82 -3.71 -20.23
C ALA A 139 -12.01 -4.67 -21.11
N LEU A 140 -11.73 -5.86 -20.59
CA LEU A 140 -11.16 -6.95 -21.38
C LEU A 140 -12.17 -7.40 -22.44
N PRO A 141 -11.74 -7.75 -23.67
CA PRO A 141 -12.64 -8.25 -24.71
C PRO A 141 -13.39 -9.53 -24.31
N THR A 142 -12.85 -10.28 -23.36
CA THR A 142 -13.42 -11.53 -22.83
C THR A 142 -14.36 -11.31 -21.64
N SER A 143 -14.44 -10.08 -21.10
CA SER A 143 -15.25 -9.77 -19.92
C SER A 143 -15.57 -8.27 -19.85
N ALA A 144 -16.83 -7.90 -20.12
CA ALA A 144 -17.31 -6.51 -20.14
C ALA A 144 -17.25 -5.79 -18.77
N THR A 145 -16.94 -6.52 -17.71
CA THR A 145 -16.91 -6.04 -16.33
C THR A 145 -15.51 -6.08 -15.71
N THR A 146 -14.57 -6.78 -16.34
CA THR A 146 -13.17 -6.82 -15.89
C THR A 146 -12.40 -5.75 -16.62
N SER A 147 -11.83 -4.80 -15.89
CA SER A 147 -11.06 -3.72 -16.49
C SER A 147 -9.77 -4.23 -17.14
N VAL A 148 -9.28 -3.47 -18.12
CA VAL A 148 -7.87 -3.54 -18.52
C VAL A 148 -6.97 -3.15 -17.33
N ASN A 149 -5.68 -3.50 -17.42
CA ASN A 149 -4.72 -3.17 -16.38
C ASN A 149 -4.41 -1.67 -16.36
N LEU A 150 -4.40 -1.07 -15.17
CA LEU A 150 -3.80 0.25 -14.97
C LEU A 150 -2.28 0.17 -15.16
N ASN A 151 -1.66 1.30 -15.54
CA ASN A 151 -0.21 1.42 -15.59
C ASN A 151 0.38 1.47 -14.17
N SER A 152 1.18 0.47 -13.79
CA SER A 152 1.81 0.40 -12.47
C SER A 152 3.01 1.34 -12.28
N GLU A 153 3.48 1.99 -13.35
CA GLU A 153 4.60 2.95 -13.33
C GLU A 153 4.11 4.41 -13.27
N VAL A 154 2.81 4.61 -13.08
CA VAL A 154 2.20 5.93 -12.98
C VAL A 154 1.47 6.03 -11.64
N ALA A 155 1.92 6.95 -10.77
CA ALA A 155 1.21 7.23 -9.55
C ALA A 155 -0.09 7.97 -9.87
N ILE A 156 -1.19 7.53 -9.27
CA ILE A 156 -2.48 8.21 -9.32
C ILE A 156 -2.60 9.02 -8.04
N THR A 157 -2.84 10.32 -8.17
CA THR A 157 -3.16 11.21 -7.04
C THR A 157 -4.56 11.74 -7.20
N LEU A 158 -5.35 11.68 -6.14
CA LEU A 158 -6.68 12.26 -6.08
C LEU A 158 -6.83 13.11 -4.82
N LYS A 159 -7.54 14.23 -4.96
CA LYS A 159 -7.87 15.14 -3.88
C LYS A 159 -9.38 15.30 -3.82
N MET A 160 -9.97 15.14 -2.64
CA MET A 160 -11.41 15.22 -2.45
C MET A 160 -11.76 16.04 -1.21
N ARG A 161 -12.87 16.76 -1.28
CA ARG A 161 -13.54 17.30 -0.09
C ARG A 161 -14.32 16.17 0.56
N ILE A 162 -14.23 16.09 1.88
CA ILE A 162 -14.92 15.08 2.69
C ILE A 162 -15.63 15.70 3.90
N SER A 163 -15.90 17.00 3.86
CA SER A 163 -16.69 17.72 4.87
C SER A 163 -16.24 17.45 6.32
N ASP A 164 -17.13 16.97 7.18
CA ASP A 164 -16.93 16.62 8.58
C ASP A 164 -16.37 15.20 8.80
N PHE A 165 -16.11 14.44 7.73
CA PHE A 165 -15.49 13.12 7.83
C PHE A 165 -14.08 13.26 8.40
N GLN A 166 -13.83 12.67 9.57
CA GLN A 166 -12.50 12.62 10.17
C GLN A 166 -11.87 11.30 9.80
N VAL A 167 -10.76 11.33 9.07
CA VAL A 167 -10.09 10.09 8.64
C VAL A 167 -9.46 9.40 9.85
N GLY A 168 -9.71 8.10 10.01
CA GLY A 168 -9.07 7.25 10.99
C GLY A 168 -7.93 6.44 10.39
N VAL A 169 -8.24 5.68 9.34
CA VAL A 169 -7.28 4.88 8.58
C VAL A 169 -7.76 4.69 7.15
N THR A 170 -6.81 4.58 6.22
CA THR A 170 -7.07 4.14 4.85
C THR A 170 -6.47 2.77 4.65
N PHE A 171 -7.19 1.86 3.99
CA PHE A 171 -6.61 0.57 3.61
C PHE A 171 -6.93 0.19 2.17
N GLY A 172 -6.03 -0.52 1.47
CA GLY A 172 -6.28 -0.81 0.06
C GLY A 172 -5.22 -1.62 -0.69
N VAL A 173 -5.41 -1.70 -1.99
CA VAL A 173 -4.53 -2.37 -2.97
C VAL A 173 -3.72 -1.32 -3.74
N VAL A 174 -2.90 -0.58 -3.01
CA VAL A 174 -2.02 0.49 -3.53
C VAL A 174 -0.65 0.36 -2.85
N THR A 175 0.43 0.55 -3.60
CA THR A 175 1.79 0.61 -3.04
C THR A 175 2.34 2.03 -3.08
N ASP A 176 3.36 2.28 -2.27
CA ASP A 176 3.98 3.61 -2.11
C ASP A 176 2.96 4.71 -1.82
N ALA A 177 1.92 4.33 -1.07
CA ALA A 177 0.77 5.16 -0.85
C ALA A 177 1.05 6.25 0.20
N THR A 178 0.45 7.41 -0.02
CA THR A 178 0.45 8.51 0.94
C THR A 178 -0.95 8.99 1.18
N VAL A 179 -1.29 9.18 2.45
CA VAL A 179 -2.50 9.85 2.89
C VAL A 179 -2.12 11.20 3.46
N ASN A 180 -2.75 12.23 2.97
CA ASN A 180 -2.71 13.55 3.57
C ASN A 180 -4.14 14.02 3.84
N VAL A 181 -4.31 14.66 4.99
CA VAL A 181 -5.57 15.25 5.41
C VAL A 181 -5.25 16.66 5.87
N THR A 182 -5.98 17.62 5.31
CA THR A 182 -5.94 19.01 5.69
C THR A 182 -7.34 19.49 5.98
N THR A 183 -7.46 20.58 6.72
CA THR A 183 -8.74 21.23 6.97
C THR A 183 -8.68 22.62 6.35
N ALA A 184 -9.66 22.94 5.51
CA ALA A 184 -9.82 24.25 4.89
C ALA A 184 -11.27 24.70 5.09
N ASP A 185 -11.49 25.91 5.59
CA ASP A 185 -12.82 26.49 5.82
C ASP A 185 -13.75 25.59 6.66
N GLY A 186 -13.19 24.91 7.66
CA GLY A 186 -13.92 23.98 8.54
C GLY A 186 -14.29 22.64 7.88
N LYS A 187 -13.84 22.38 6.64
CA LYS A 187 -14.06 21.13 5.91
C LYS A 187 -12.76 20.38 5.72
N ASN A 188 -12.82 19.06 5.86
CA ASN A 188 -11.68 18.19 5.64
C ASN A 188 -11.50 17.93 4.15
N VAL A 189 -10.23 17.91 3.76
CA VAL A 189 -9.77 17.64 2.40
C VAL A 189 -8.79 16.48 2.49
N PHE A 190 -9.13 15.41 1.79
CA PHE A 190 -8.35 14.19 1.73
C PHE A 190 -7.60 14.11 0.42
N GLU A 191 -6.31 13.86 0.50
CA GLU A 191 -5.44 13.65 -0.64
C GLU A 191 -4.79 12.27 -0.51
N PHE A 192 -4.92 11.48 -1.57
CA PHE A 192 -4.38 10.13 -1.62
C PHE A 192 -3.60 9.93 -2.91
N SER A 193 -2.39 9.41 -2.77
CA SER A 193 -1.49 9.12 -3.88
C SER A 193 -0.91 7.73 -3.72
N GLY A 194 -0.56 7.08 -4.83
CA GLY A 194 0.20 5.84 -4.84
C GLY A 194 0.16 5.15 -6.20
N TYR A 195 0.74 3.96 -6.28
CA TYR A 195 0.84 3.20 -7.53
C TYR A 195 -0.12 2.02 -7.55
N PRO A 196 -0.80 1.78 -8.69
CA PRO A 196 -1.59 0.58 -8.90
C PRO A 196 -0.74 -0.69 -8.75
N VAL A 197 -1.33 -1.78 -8.25
CA VAL A 197 -0.63 -3.05 -8.04
C VAL A 197 -1.36 -4.23 -8.65
N LYS A 198 -0.61 -5.27 -9.03
CA LYS A 198 -1.16 -6.54 -9.54
C LYS A 198 -1.86 -7.30 -8.41
N VAL A 199 -3.15 -7.52 -8.55
CA VAL A 199 -4.00 -8.22 -7.58
C VAL A 199 -4.46 -9.56 -8.17
N PRO A 200 -4.13 -10.71 -7.55
CA PRO A 200 -4.73 -12.00 -7.90
C PRO A 200 -6.20 -12.05 -7.46
N THR A 201 -7.11 -12.12 -8.42
CA THR A 201 -8.56 -12.00 -8.16
C THR A 201 -9.20 -13.36 -7.92
N ALA A 202 -9.81 -13.55 -6.75
CA ALA A 202 -10.58 -14.75 -6.42
C ALA A 202 -11.90 -14.85 -7.22
N LYS A 203 -12.37 -16.06 -7.55
CA LYS A 203 -13.72 -16.27 -8.12
C LYS A 203 -14.78 -16.26 -7.03
N SER A 204 -14.39 -16.71 -5.84
CA SER A 204 -15.23 -16.80 -4.66
C SER A 204 -14.38 -16.70 -3.39
N SER A 205 -15.02 -16.48 -2.25
CA SER A 205 -14.32 -16.47 -0.95
C SER A 205 -13.59 -17.78 -0.62
N LYS A 206 -13.98 -18.91 -1.23
CA LYS A 206 -13.31 -20.20 -1.06
C LYS A 206 -11.90 -20.22 -1.63
N ASP A 207 -11.65 -19.44 -2.69
CA ASP A 207 -10.33 -19.37 -3.30
C ASP A 207 -9.36 -18.57 -2.42
N CYS A 208 -9.86 -17.80 -1.46
CA CYS A 208 -9.06 -16.97 -0.57
C CYS A 208 -8.52 -17.73 0.66
N THR A 209 -8.70 -19.05 0.74
CA THR A 209 -8.34 -19.87 1.90
C THR A 209 -7.72 -21.18 1.48
N GLY A 210 -6.69 -21.61 2.22
CA GLY A 210 -6.02 -22.88 1.99
C GLY A 210 -5.30 -22.97 0.63
N ASP A 211 -4.73 -24.13 0.38
CA ASP A 211 -3.67 -24.27 -0.63
C ASP A 211 -4.14 -24.48 -2.07
N LYS A 212 -5.45 -24.54 -2.30
CA LYS A 212 -6.05 -24.93 -3.59
C LYS A 212 -6.66 -23.77 -4.37
N GLY A 213 -6.73 -22.58 -3.79
CA GLY A 213 -7.36 -21.43 -4.44
C GLY A 213 -6.61 -21.02 -5.71
N VAL A 214 -7.33 -20.91 -6.83
CA VAL A 214 -6.80 -20.50 -8.13
C VAL A 214 -7.39 -19.14 -8.51
N ALA A 215 -6.52 -18.17 -8.81
CA ALA A 215 -6.95 -16.86 -9.27
C ALA A 215 -7.72 -16.98 -10.60
N SER A 216 -8.80 -16.21 -10.75
CA SER A 216 -9.50 -16.10 -12.05
C SER A 216 -8.70 -15.31 -13.07
N THR A 217 -8.00 -14.30 -12.59
CA THR A 217 -7.21 -13.36 -13.37
C THR A 217 -6.27 -12.63 -12.41
N VAL A 218 -5.30 -11.92 -12.97
CA VAL A 218 -4.49 -10.94 -12.25
C VAL A 218 -4.71 -9.60 -12.91
N VAL A 219 -5.21 -8.63 -12.15
CA VAL A 219 -5.50 -7.28 -12.67
C VAL A 219 -4.70 -6.25 -11.88
N THR A 220 -4.09 -5.30 -12.57
CA THR A 220 -3.45 -4.14 -11.95
C THR A 220 -4.52 -3.13 -11.56
N GLN A 221 -4.72 -2.93 -10.26
CA GLN A 221 -5.83 -2.15 -9.69
C GLN A 221 -5.31 -1.06 -8.75
N PHE A 222 -6.13 -0.02 -8.55
CA PHE A 222 -5.93 1.03 -7.55
C PHE A 222 -7.26 1.21 -6.83
N GLN A 223 -7.34 0.70 -5.61
CA GLN A 223 -8.56 0.75 -4.81
C GLN A 223 -8.20 0.93 -3.34
N SER A 224 -8.99 1.70 -2.61
CA SER A 224 -8.83 1.90 -1.17
C SER A 224 -10.16 2.16 -0.49
N VAL A 225 -10.19 1.96 0.82
CA VAL A 225 -11.31 2.27 1.70
C VAL A 225 -10.80 3.22 2.76
N ILE A 226 -11.47 4.36 2.91
CA ILE A 226 -11.26 5.33 3.96
C ILE A 226 -12.25 5.02 5.08
N VAL A 227 -11.73 4.77 6.27
CA VAL A 227 -12.52 4.51 7.46
C VAL A 227 -12.46 5.74 8.38
N PRO A 228 -13.60 6.28 8.81
CA PRO A 228 -13.64 7.44 9.67
C PRO A 228 -13.20 7.12 11.11
N SER A 229 -12.77 8.13 11.86
CA SER A 229 -12.54 8.05 13.31
C SER A 229 -13.70 8.62 14.12
N ASN A 230 -14.59 9.41 13.50
CA ASN A 230 -15.80 9.97 14.09
C ASN A 230 -17.06 9.13 13.81
N ASP A 231 -16.90 7.82 13.69
CA ASP A 231 -17.99 6.84 13.54
C ASP A 231 -17.84 5.73 14.60
N PRO A 232 -18.92 5.22 15.21
CA PRO A 232 -18.84 4.13 16.19
C PRO A 232 -18.24 2.83 15.67
N MET A 233 -18.33 2.57 14.36
CA MET A 233 -17.71 1.44 13.67
C MET A 233 -16.41 1.85 12.95
N GLY A 234 -15.89 3.04 13.25
CA GLY A 234 -14.68 3.59 12.68
C GLY A 234 -13.38 2.99 13.21
N PHE A 235 -12.26 3.61 12.84
CA PHE A 235 -10.94 3.30 13.38
C PHE A 235 -10.41 4.51 14.15
N THR A 236 -10.31 4.36 15.47
CA THR A 236 -9.98 5.48 16.35
C THR A 236 -8.79 5.14 17.23
N ILE A 237 -7.76 5.98 17.14
CA ILE A 237 -6.58 5.95 18.00
C ILE A 237 -6.47 7.33 18.65
N PRO A 238 -6.48 7.44 19.99
CA PRO A 238 -6.34 8.74 20.65
C PRO A 238 -5.07 9.48 20.20
N GLY A 239 -5.22 10.74 19.79
CA GLY A 239 -4.11 11.57 19.31
C GLY A 239 -3.66 11.30 17.87
N SER A 240 -4.28 10.35 17.17
CA SER A 240 -4.02 10.10 15.74
C SER A 240 -4.46 11.28 14.87
N ALA A 241 -3.65 11.59 13.86
CA ALA A 241 -3.91 12.56 12.81
C ALA A 241 -4.66 11.93 11.61
N GLY A 242 -4.92 10.62 11.62
CA GLY A 242 -5.66 9.95 10.55
C GLY A 242 -4.85 9.72 9.27
N LYS A 243 -3.53 9.88 9.32
CA LYS A 243 -2.63 9.75 8.16
C LYS A 243 -1.93 8.39 8.17
N ILE A 244 -2.75 7.36 8.38
CA ILE A 244 -2.36 5.96 8.42
C ILE A 244 -2.88 5.29 7.15
N TYR A 245 -1.99 4.66 6.40
CA TYR A 245 -2.32 3.78 5.31
C TYR A 245 -1.77 2.38 5.56
N VAL A 246 -2.57 1.35 5.30
CA VAL A 246 -2.13 -0.05 5.21
C VAL A 246 -2.58 -0.69 3.90
N GLY A 247 -1.76 -1.50 3.27
CA GLY A 247 -2.10 -2.12 2.00
C GLY A 247 -1.41 -3.44 1.73
N SER A 248 -1.92 -4.14 0.74
CA SER A 248 -1.42 -5.41 0.21
C SER A 248 -1.88 -5.59 -1.23
N ASN A 249 -1.29 -6.51 -1.98
CA ASN A 249 -1.91 -7.04 -3.22
C ASN A 249 -2.89 -8.19 -2.97
N GLY A 250 -3.07 -8.62 -1.72
CA GLY A 250 -4.11 -9.56 -1.32
C GLY A 250 -5.34 -8.79 -0.90
N ILE A 251 -6.44 -8.94 -1.63
CA ILE A 251 -7.68 -8.22 -1.36
C ILE A 251 -8.65 -9.01 -0.48
N CYS A 252 -8.54 -10.34 -0.47
CA CYS A 252 -9.40 -11.15 0.37
C CYS A 252 -9.06 -10.87 1.84
N LYS A 253 -10.07 -10.66 2.70
CA LYS A 253 -9.89 -10.37 4.13
C LYS A 253 -9.02 -9.15 4.44
N LEU A 254 -8.64 -8.36 3.43
CA LEU A 254 -8.00 -7.07 3.65
C LEU A 254 -9.01 -6.16 4.32
N SER A 255 -8.64 -5.64 5.48
CA SER A 255 -9.52 -4.90 6.37
C SER A 255 -8.70 -3.84 7.10
N THR A 256 -9.39 -3.03 7.91
CA THR A 256 -8.73 -2.13 8.85
C THR A 256 -7.73 -2.89 9.72
N PRO A 257 -6.61 -2.26 10.09
CA PRO A 257 -5.71 -2.83 11.07
C PRO A 257 -6.38 -2.93 12.44
N VAL A 258 -5.84 -3.80 13.28
CA VAL A 258 -6.21 -3.96 14.68
C VAL A 258 -5.08 -3.40 15.54
N TRP A 259 -5.43 -2.44 16.39
CA TRP A 259 -4.54 -1.88 17.40
C TRP A 259 -4.76 -2.57 18.76
N ASN A 260 -3.68 -3.03 19.37
CA ASN A 260 -3.65 -3.52 20.74
C ASN A 260 -2.78 -2.60 21.58
N ALA A 261 -3.41 -1.82 22.46
CA ALA A 261 -2.73 -0.82 23.28
C ALA A 261 -1.78 -1.45 24.32
N ASP A 262 -2.13 -2.58 24.90
CA ASP A 262 -1.35 -3.26 25.94
C ASP A 262 -0.04 -3.82 25.37
N LYS A 263 -0.13 -4.43 24.19
CA LYS A 263 1.02 -5.02 23.49
C LYS A 263 1.76 -4.02 22.61
N LYS A 264 1.24 -2.79 22.49
CA LYS A 264 1.70 -1.80 21.52
C LYS A 264 1.87 -2.40 20.12
N ALA A 265 0.88 -3.20 19.72
CA ALA A 265 0.92 -4.02 18.52
C ALA A 265 -0.16 -3.59 17.53
N PHE A 266 0.26 -3.37 16.29
CA PHE A 266 -0.58 -2.96 15.18
C PHE A 266 -0.50 -4.05 14.11
N SER A 267 -1.63 -4.66 13.78
CA SER A 267 -1.63 -5.84 12.92
C SER A 267 -2.73 -5.78 11.88
N TYR A 268 -2.48 -6.36 10.71
CA TYR A 268 -3.51 -6.50 9.67
C TYR A 268 -3.25 -7.73 8.81
N LYS A 269 -4.31 -8.17 8.14
CA LYS A 269 -4.33 -9.39 7.34
C LYS A 269 -4.71 -9.07 5.92
N ALA A 270 -4.26 -9.93 5.03
CA ALA A 270 -4.60 -9.92 3.63
C ALA A 270 -4.51 -11.35 3.14
N SER A 271 -5.33 -11.70 2.17
CA SER A 271 -5.40 -13.03 1.59
C SER A 271 -5.61 -12.92 0.09
N ALA A 272 -5.23 -13.96 -0.63
CA ALA A 272 -5.49 -14.11 -2.06
C ALA A 272 -5.47 -15.60 -2.43
N PRO A 273 -5.94 -15.96 -3.64
CA PRO A 273 -5.68 -17.28 -4.18
C PRO A 273 -4.21 -17.63 -4.15
N ARG A 274 -3.89 -18.85 -3.68
CA ARG A 274 -2.50 -19.33 -3.63
C ARG A 274 -1.89 -19.46 -5.01
N LEU A 275 -2.68 -19.92 -5.98
CA LEU A 275 -2.21 -20.22 -7.33
C LEU A 275 -2.66 -19.12 -8.31
N ALA A 276 -1.78 -18.80 -9.25
CA ALA A 276 -2.05 -17.92 -10.38
C ALA A 276 -3.08 -18.57 -11.34
N PRO A 277 -3.56 -17.86 -12.38
CA PRO A 277 -4.55 -18.41 -13.30
C PRO A 277 -4.13 -19.67 -14.07
N ASP A 278 -2.82 -19.94 -14.14
CA ASP A 278 -2.27 -21.19 -14.71
C ASP A 278 -2.44 -22.42 -13.81
N GLY A 279 -2.90 -22.23 -12.56
CA GLY A 279 -3.09 -23.28 -11.57
C GLY A 279 -1.81 -23.91 -11.02
N THR A 280 -0.62 -23.34 -11.32
CA THR A 280 0.67 -23.91 -10.90
C THR A 280 1.63 -22.89 -10.29
N THR A 281 1.64 -21.65 -10.77
CA THR A 281 2.51 -20.60 -10.22
C THR A 281 1.95 -20.12 -8.88
N VAL A 282 2.80 -20.03 -7.85
CA VAL A 282 2.40 -19.50 -6.53
C VAL A 282 2.37 -17.97 -6.55
N ASN A 283 1.26 -17.38 -6.12
CA ASN A 283 1.15 -15.94 -5.93
C ASN A 283 1.90 -15.52 -4.67
N THR A 284 2.80 -14.55 -4.83
CA THR A 284 3.48 -13.88 -3.72
C THR A 284 2.81 -12.57 -3.40
N GLY A 285 2.98 -12.14 -2.15
CA GLY A 285 2.36 -10.93 -1.65
C GLY A 285 3.34 -9.91 -1.11
N PHE A 286 2.79 -8.72 -0.89
CA PHE A 286 3.41 -7.66 -0.11
C PHE A 286 2.45 -7.10 0.94
N TYR A 287 3.03 -6.49 1.96
CA TYR A 287 2.37 -5.53 2.83
C TYR A 287 3.08 -4.19 2.74
N TYR A 288 2.30 -3.13 2.77
CA TYR A 288 2.77 -1.76 2.78
C TYR A 288 2.08 -1.01 3.91
N ALA A 289 2.82 -0.28 4.73
CA ALA A 289 2.25 0.69 5.66
C ALA A 289 2.96 2.04 5.52
N SER A 290 2.19 3.12 5.56
CA SER A 290 2.67 4.50 5.57
C SER A 290 1.97 5.22 6.70
N ILE A 291 2.74 5.62 7.70
CA ILE A 291 2.24 6.10 8.99
C ILE A 291 2.92 7.43 9.26
N SER A 292 2.15 8.50 9.46
CA SER A 292 2.76 9.79 9.80
C SER A 292 3.47 9.73 11.16
N TYR A 293 4.44 10.62 11.39
CA TYR A 293 5.11 10.70 12.70
C TYR A 293 4.12 10.98 13.84
N ALA A 294 3.10 11.80 13.61
CA ALA A 294 2.05 12.05 14.60
C ALA A 294 1.29 10.76 14.96
N ASP A 295 0.94 9.96 13.96
CA ASP A 295 0.25 8.68 14.18
C ASP A 295 1.16 7.64 14.84
N ALA A 296 2.44 7.64 14.51
CA ALA A 296 3.42 6.75 15.12
C ALA A 296 3.65 7.08 16.61
N ILE A 297 3.64 8.36 16.96
CA ILE A 297 3.62 8.84 18.36
C ILE A 297 2.33 8.35 19.03
N ALA A 298 1.17 8.51 18.41
CA ALA A 298 -0.12 8.09 18.98
C ALA A 298 -0.21 6.57 19.23
N LEU A 299 0.29 5.75 18.29
CA LEU A 299 0.29 4.29 18.42
C LEU A 299 1.33 3.85 19.47
N TRP A 300 2.59 4.13 19.22
CA TRP A 300 3.69 3.48 19.93
C TRP A 300 4.38 4.37 20.97
N ASN A 301 3.94 5.62 21.13
CA ASN A 301 4.62 6.62 21.96
C ASN A 301 6.09 6.82 21.54
N LEU A 302 6.38 6.76 20.23
CA LEU A 302 7.71 6.98 19.70
C LEU A 302 8.10 8.45 19.86
N THR A 303 8.91 8.76 20.86
CA THR A 303 9.46 10.12 21.09
C THR A 303 10.40 10.56 19.96
N ARG A 304 11.01 9.60 19.25
CA ARG A 304 11.88 9.80 18.09
C ARG A 304 11.47 8.91 16.92
N PRO A 305 10.42 9.29 16.15
CA PRO A 305 9.91 8.48 15.04
C PRO A 305 10.94 8.19 13.93
N GLU A 306 12.02 8.97 13.84
CA GLU A 306 13.14 8.69 12.95
C GLU A 306 13.88 7.38 13.26
N ASP A 307 13.80 6.90 14.51
CA ASP A 307 14.42 5.64 14.96
C ASP A 307 13.54 4.41 14.66
N ALA A 308 12.46 4.55 13.87
CA ALA A 308 11.49 3.48 13.61
C ALA A 308 12.11 2.14 13.19
N ALA A 309 13.23 2.16 12.45
CA ALA A 309 13.91 0.96 11.99
C ALA A 309 14.50 0.10 13.12
N THR A 310 14.82 0.69 14.28
CA THR A 310 15.28 -0.03 15.48
C THR A 310 14.19 -0.11 16.55
N ALA A 311 13.24 0.83 16.54
CA ALA A 311 12.14 0.91 17.48
C ALA A 311 11.00 -0.08 17.17
N LEU A 312 10.80 -0.46 15.91
CA LEU A 312 9.71 -1.34 15.51
C LEU A 312 10.20 -2.75 15.16
N VAL A 313 9.48 -3.75 15.66
CA VAL A 313 9.63 -5.14 15.27
C VAL A 313 8.52 -5.48 14.28
N VAL A 314 8.91 -5.85 13.07
CA VAL A 314 8.00 -6.24 11.99
C VAL A 314 8.11 -7.74 11.79
N SER A 315 6.97 -8.44 11.88
CA SER A 315 6.91 -9.89 11.69
C SER A 315 5.75 -10.28 10.77
N VAL A 316 5.99 -11.28 9.94
CA VAL A 316 4.94 -11.92 9.14
C VAL A 316 4.67 -13.29 9.73
N ARG A 317 3.41 -13.56 10.04
CA ARG A 317 2.94 -14.89 10.39
C ARG A 317 2.18 -15.46 9.20
N THR A 318 2.52 -16.68 8.82
CA THR A 318 1.80 -17.45 7.79
C THR A 318 1.14 -18.67 8.45
N GLY A 319 0.00 -19.09 7.89
CA GLY A 319 -0.61 -20.38 8.24
C GLY A 319 0.19 -21.56 7.70
N ALA A 320 -0.28 -22.79 7.97
CA ALA A 320 0.29 -24.00 7.37
C ALA A 320 0.30 -23.89 5.84
N GLY A 321 1.47 -24.06 5.21
CA GLY A 321 1.65 -24.01 3.75
C GLY A 321 2.24 -22.71 3.19
N GLY A 322 2.33 -21.63 3.98
CA GLY A 322 2.95 -20.36 3.56
C GLY A 322 4.40 -20.22 4.03
N SER A 323 5.34 -19.99 3.10
CA SER A 323 6.73 -19.70 3.45
C SER A 323 6.89 -18.34 4.14
N THR A 324 7.75 -18.27 5.17
CA THR A 324 8.07 -17.05 5.94
C THR A 324 9.22 -16.24 5.34
N ALA A 325 9.65 -16.52 4.10
CA ALA A 325 10.73 -15.80 3.42
C ALA A 325 10.29 -14.39 2.97
N ALA A 326 9.86 -13.57 3.94
CA ALA A 326 9.49 -12.18 3.72
C ALA A 326 10.68 -11.27 4.04
N THR A 327 11.01 -10.37 3.12
CA THR A 327 11.95 -9.27 3.38
C THR A 327 11.16 -8.11 3.93
N ALA A 328 11.53 -7.62 5.11
CA ALA A 328 10.95 -6.43 5.73
C ALA A 328 11.94 -5.26 5.68
N ASN A 329 11.45 -4.09 5.28
CA ASN A 329 12.16 -2.83 5.31
C ASN A 329 11.34 -1.82 6.09
N VAL A 330 11.97 -1.18 7.08
CA VAL A 330 11.39 -0.07 7.83
C VAL A 330 12.24 1.15 7.57
N SER A 331 11.61 2.24 7.17
CA SER A 331 12.28 3.52 6.93
C SER A 331 11.48 4.66 7.51
N ALA A 332 12.16 5.72 7.95
CA ALA A 332 11.53 6.92 8.46
C ALA A 332 12.12 8.12 7.71
N LYS A 333 11.28 8.84 6.95
CA LYS A 333 11.70 9.99 6.15
C LYS A 333 10.50 10.86 5.83
N ASN A 334 10.73 12.17 5.67
CA ASN A 334 9.70 13.13 5.24
C ASN A 334 8.45 13.11 6.15
N GLY A 335 8.65 13.01 7.47
CA GLY A 335 7.56 13.02 8.45
C GLY A 335 6.69 11.77 8.47
N LYS A 336 7.13 10.67 7.86
CA LYS A 336 6.42 9.38 7.86
C LYS A 336 7.36 8.20 8.07
N ILE A 337 6.82 7.13 8.65
CA ILE A 337 7.39 5.80 8.69
C ILE A 337 6.76 5.00 7.55
N VAL A 338 7.60 4.36 6.74
CA VAL A 338 7.21 3.44 5.68
C VAL A 338 7.71 2.05 6.02
N ILE A 339 6.79 1.09 6.03
CA ILE A 339 7.07 -0.32 6.27
C ILE A 339 6.69 -1.08 5.00
N GLN A 340 7.65 -1.74 4.39
CA GLN A 340 7.48 -2.55 3.19
C GLN A 340 7.88 -3.98 3.50
N VAL A 341 6.98 -4.92 3.30
CA VAL A 341 7.25 -6.34 3.47
C VAL A 341 6.85 -7.08 2.22
N SER A 342 7.71 -7.92 1.67
CA SER A 342 7.43 -8.63 0.41
C SER A 342 8.08 -10.00 0.35
N GLY A 343 7.50 -10.88 -0.46
CA GLY A 343 8.07 -12.21 -0.76
C GLY A 343 7.45 -13.36 0.03
N PHE A 344 6.47 -13.08 0.90
CA PHE A 344 5.63 -14.15 1.46
C PHE A 344 4.70 -14.72 0.40
N GLU A 345 4.22 -15.93 0.64
CA GLU A 345 3.26 -16.61 -0.22
C GLU A 345 1.84 -16.49 0.36
N PHE A 346 0.86 -16.35 -0.51
CA PHE A 346 -0.56 -16.49 -0.18
C PHE A 346 -0.89 -17.95 0.17
N PRO A 347 -1.95 -18.24 0.95
CA PRO A 347 -3.22 -17.49 1.04
C PRO A 347 -3.46 -16.65 2.29
N ASP A 348 -2.85 -16.92 3.45
CA ASP A 348 -3.28 -16.32 4.72
C ASP A 348 -2.12 -15.72 5.56
N PRO A 349 -1.35 -14.76 5.00
CA PRO A 349 -0.37 -14.00 5.76
C PRO A 349 -1.04 -13.02 6.75
N MET A 350 -0.30 -12.65 7.79
CA MET A 350 -0.64 -11.60 8.75
C MET A 350 0.62 -10.78 9.06
N LEU A 351 0.52 -9.46 8.96
CA LEU A 351 1.56 -8.56 9.43
C LEU A 351 1.30 -8.17 10.88
N ASP A 352 2.37 -8.17 11.69
CA ASP A 352 2.39 -7.64 13.04
C ASP A 352 3.54 -6.64 13.17
N ILE A 353 3.23 -5.42 13.60
CA ILE A 353 4.17 -4.32 13.84
C ILE A 353 4.04 -3.94 15.30
N SER A 354 5.09 -4.19 16.08
CA SER A 354 5.10 -3.93 17.53
C SER A 354 6.27 -3.04 17.93
N LEU A 355 6.12 -2.36 19.06
CA LEU A 355 7.25 -1.67 19.66
C LEU A 355 8.28 -2.70 20.16
N ASN A 356 9.54 -2.50 19.82
CA ASN A 356 10.64 -3.29 20.33
C ASN A 356 10.73 -3.10 21.86
N PRO A 357 10.59 -4.17 22.67
CA PRO A 357 10.67 -4.05 24.13
C PRO A 357 12.00 -3.49 24.64
N ALA A 358 13.07 -3.60 23.86
CA ALA A 358 14.39 -3.04 24.19
C ALA A 358 14.54 -1.56 23.78
N TYR A 359 13.56 -0.98 23.08
CA TYR A 359 13.59 0.43 22.70
C TYR A 359 13.25 1.31 23.90
N ASN A 360 14.10 2.30 24.17
CA ASN A 360 13.88 3.32 25.20
C ASN A 360 14.11 4.72 24.61
N ASP A 361 13.64 5.75 25.34
CA ASP A 361 13.70 7.17 24.93
C ASP A 361 15.11 7.72 24.70
N LEU A 362 16.16 6.94 24.99
CA LEU A 362 17.56 7.29 24.74
C LEU A 362 18.06 6.81 23.37
N GLY A 363 17.19 6.21 22.52
CA GLY A 363 17.55 5.76 21.17
C GLY A 363 18.62 4.66 21.16
N LYS A 364 18.82 3.97 22.29
CA LYS A 364 19.72 2.82 22.41
C LYS A 364 18.92 1.57 22.75
N PRO A 365 19.22 0.41 22.13
CA PRO A 365 18.76 -0.86 22.67
C PRO A 365 19.19 -0.92 24.14
N SER A 366 18.23 -1.03 25.06
CA SER A 366 18.51 -1.19 26.48
C SER A 366 19.37 -2.44 26.69
N ALA A 367 20.53 -2.26 27.32
CA ALA A 367 21.48 -3.33 27.60
C ALA A 367 21.08 -4.18 28.83
N ASP A 368 19.87 -4.02 29.35
CA ASP A 368 19.41 -4.76 30.52
C ASP A 368 18.06 -5.44 30.27
N SER A 369 18.13 -6.69 29.82
CA SER A 369 17.16 -7.75 30.15
C SER A 369 17.78 -9.10 29.83
N ASN A 370 18.29 -9.73 30.89
CA ASN A 370 18.75 -11.10 30.92
C ASN A 370 17.54 -12.03 30.78
N MET A 371 17.08 -12.27 29.54
CA MET A 371 16.28 -13.44 29.16
C MET A 371 16.75 -13.93 27.79
N THR A 372 17.27 -15.15 27.80
CA THR A 372 17.93 -15.87 26.72
C THR A 372 17.00 -16.06 25.52
N VAL A 373 17.38 -15.46 24.38
CA VAL A 373 17.18 -16.07 23.06
C VAL A 373 18.50 -15.93 22.30
N ALA A 374 19.03 -17.04 21.83
CA ALA A 374 20.39 -17.17 21.34
C ALA A 374 20.68 -16.29 20.12
N ALA A 375 21.51 -15.26 20.33
CA ALA A 375 22.31 -14.63 19.29
C ALA A 375 23.78 -15.04 19.52
N SER A 376 24.39 -15.70 18.54
CA SER A 376 25.80 -16.06 18.60
C SER A 376 26.67 -14.84 18.20
N GLU A 377 27.26 -14.17 19.19
CA GLU A 377 28.33 -13.19 19.02
C GLU A 377 29.70 -13.83 19.30
N GLN A 378 30.74 -13.38 18.60
CA GLN A 378 32.12 -13.33 19.14
C GLN A 378 32.80 -12.00 18.77
N GLN A 379 32.41 -10.97 19.53
CA GLN A 379 33.15 -10.10 20.45
C GLN A 379 34.66 -9.76 20.30
N MET A 380 34.95 -8.58 20.88
CA MET A 380 36.16 -8.04 21.55
C MET A 380 37.08 -7.14 20.71
N SER A 381 37.72 -6.07 21.22
CA SER A 381 37.54 -5.17 22.37
C SER A 381 38.66 -4.10 22.28
N THR A 382 38.37 -2.86 22.65
CA THR A 382 39.23 -1.65 22.64
C THR A 382 40.33 -1.63 23.74
N PRO A 383 41.41 -0.79 23.66
CA PRO A 383 41.37 0.55 24.30
C PRO A 383 42.23 1.71 23.70
N LYS A 384 41.58 2.90 23.60
CA LYS A 384 41.94 4.31 23.96
C LYS A 384 43.36 4.93 23.78
N LYS A 385 43.34 6.09 23.08
CA LYS A 385 43.91 7.45 23.37
C LYS A 385 45.06 7.96 22.48
N SER A 386 44.81 9.02 21.69
CA SER A 386 45.46 10.35 21.77
C SER A 386 45.16 11.21 20.53
N THR A 387 44.68 12.42 20.80
CA THR A 387 44.66 13.69 20.04
C THR A 387 45.41 13.82 18.72
N ALA A 388 44.75 14.32 17.67
CA ALA A 388 44.91 15.71 17.15
C ALA A 388 44.27 15.91 15.74
N ALA A 389 43.66 17.09 15.58
CA ALA A 389 43.56 17.91 14.36
C ALA A 389 42.71 17.46 13.12
N THR A 390 41.55 18.13 13.00
CA THR A 390 41.19 19.04 11.90
C THR A 390 40.89 18.53 10.47
N SER A 391 39.60 18.69 10.11
CA SER A 391 39.01 19.12 8.83
C SER A 391 38.71 18.16 7.67
N LYS A 392 37.44 18.24 7.27
CA LYS A 392 36.84 18.22 5.91
C LYS A 392 36.83 16.90 5.13
N GLY A 393 35.64 16.29 5.12
CA GLY A 393 34.90 15.81 3.94
C GLY A 393 35.55 14.77 3.02
N SER A 394 35.03 13.54 3.01
CA SER A 394 34.77 12.77 1.78
C SER A 394 34.18 11.39 2.08
N VAL A 395 33.38 10.93 1.12
CA VAL A 395 32.61 9.68 1.05
C VAL A 395 33.43 8.44 1.47
N ALA A 396 32.90 7.66 2.42
CA ALA A 396 33.52 6.40 2.83
C ALA A 396 33.36 5.32 1.76
N LYS A 397 34.45 5.09 1.03
CA LYS A 397 34.67 4.01 0.06
C LYS A 397 34.64 2.65 0.78
N VAL A 398 33.78 1.74 0.33
CA VAL A 398 33.73 0.34 0.79
C VAL A 398 35.13 -0.29 0.63
N LYS A 399 35.71 -0.79 1.74
CA LYS A 399 37.00 -1.48 1.71
C LYS A 399 36.85 -2.80 0.95
N THR A 400 37.43 -2.88 -0.25
CA THR A 400 37.55 -4.10 -1.03
C THR A 400 38.94 -4.71 -0.84
N THR A 401 39.00 -6.02 -0.68
CA THR A 401 40.24 -6.81 -0.60
C THR A 401 40.41 -7.60 -1.89
N THR A 402 41.66 -7.72 -2.36
CA THR A 402 42.00 -8.53 -3.54
C THR A 402 42.69 -9.81 -3.10
N ILE A 403 42.22 -10.97 -3.57
CA ILE A 403 42.87 -12.26 -3.36
C ILE A 403 43.37 -12.83 -4.69
N SER A 404 44.42 -13.63 -4.64
CA SER A 404 44.89 -14.41 -5.79
C SER A 404 44.38 -15.84 -5.68
N CYS A 405 43.88 -16.39 -6.78
CA CYS A 405 43.27 -17.70 -6.88
C CYS A 405 43.95 -18.48 -7.99
N VAL A 406 44.38 -19.72 -7.74
CA VAL A 406 45.08 -20.57 -8.71
C VAL A 406 44.31 -21.85 -9.03
N LYS A 407 44.38 -22.27 -10.28
CA LYS A 407 43.90 -23.58 -10.75
C LYS A 407 44.95 -24.13 -11.73
N GLY A 408 45.75 -25.09 -11.29
CA GLY A 408 46.90 -25.57 -12.06
C GLY A 408 47.93 -24.45 -12.29
N LYS A 409 48.32 -24.20 -13.55
CA LYS A 409 49.25 -23.12 -13.93
C LYS A 409 48.59 -21.75 -14.11
N THR A 410 47.28 -21.64 -13.91
CA THR A 410 46.52 -20.41 -14.18
C THR A 410 46.20 -19.67 -12.88
N THR A 411 46.53 -18.37 -12.82
CA THR A 411 46.29 -17.50 -11.65
C THR A 411 45.31 -16.37 -12.00
N LYS A 412 44.36 -16.08 -11.10
CA LYS A 412 43.35 -15.02 -11.25
C LYS A 412 43.23 -14.20 -9.97
N LYS A 413 43.18 -12.87 -10.08
CA LYS A 413 42.95 -11.97 -8.93
C LYS A 413 41.47 -11.59 -8.83
N VAL A 414 40.91 -11.61 -7.61
CA VAL A 414 39.50 -11.29 -7.33
C VAL A 414 39.43 -10.20 -6.26
N THR A 415 38.84 -9.05 -6.60
CA THR A 415 38.69 -7.89 -5.70
C THR A 415 37.22 -7.71 -5.33
N ALA A 416 36.89 -7.82 -4.05
CA ALA A 416 35.53 -7.58 -3.53
C ALA A 416 35.58 -7.23 -2.04
N ALA A 417 34.45 -6.80 -1.45
CA ALA A 417 34.38 -6.57 0.00
C ALA A 417 34.64 -7.86 0.82
N LYS A 418 34.25 -9.02 0.27
CA LYS A 418 34.59 -10.37 0.77
C LYS A 418 34.89 -11.28 -0.43
N PRO A 419 36.11 -11.28 -0.96
CA PRO A 419 36.42 -12.01 -2.19
C PRO A 419 36.51 -13.51 -1.94
N VAL A 420 35.97 -14.32 -2.85
CA VAL A 420 36.03 -15.80 -2.83
C VAL A 420 36.54 -16.28 -4.18
N CYS A 421 37.36 -17.34 -4.19
CA CYS A 421 37.86 -17.90 -5.43
C CYS A 421 36.73 -18.59 -6.22
N PRO A 422 36.67 -18.41 -7.56
CA PRO A 422 35.70 -19.09 -8.41
C PRO A 422 35.82 -20.61 -8.31
N ALA A 423 34.74 -21.32 -8.62
CA ALA A 423 34.69 -22.78 -8.54
C ALA A 423 35.89 -23.45 -9.26
N GLY A 424 36.63 -24.26 -8.50
CA GLY A 424 37.82 -24.96 -8.97
C GLY A 424 39.13 -24.19 -8.86
N PHE A 425 39.15 -22.93 -8.37
CA PHE A 425 40.38 -22.21 -8.02
C PHE A 425 40.60 -22.19 -6.50
N LYS A 426 41.84 -22.36 -6.05
CA LYS A 426 42.23 -22.28 -4.64
C LYS A 426 42.92 -20.95 -4.34
N LYS A 427 42.65 -20.35 -3.18
CA LYS A 427 43.32 -19.12 -2.75
C LYS A 427 44.79 -19.41 -2.45
N ILE A 428 45.69 -18.52 -2.88
CA ILE A 428 47.10 -18.51 -2.51
C ILE A 428 47.48 -17.23 -1.78
#